data_AF-A0A517WDE9-F1
#
_entry.id   AF-A0A517WDE9-F1
#
_cell.length_a   1.000
_cell.length_b   1.000
_cell.length_c   1.000
_cell.angle_alpha   90.00
_cell.angle_beta   90.00
_cell.angle_gamma   90.00
#
_symmetry.space_group_name_H-M   'P 1'
#
loop_
_entity.id
_entity.type
_entity.pdbx_description
1 polymer ?
#
loop_
_entity_poly.entity_id
_entity_poly.type
_entity_poly.pdbx_seq_one_letter_code
_entity_poly.pdbx_strand_id
1 'polypeptide(L)'
;MIPVTSPREENRIFHPLGLSFIAPPNWDSNLIMKYHQDVPRLSVAPRNRLMIRYQRANFNCMQINQPEQEELSKSQQVQFQGFPAFERMYVWRKDSFDAPPCSIYCLLVNRNGQWWRITYEIGKETTTLPSIMREYFDTIRFPPLSKEVV
;
A
#
# COMPACT_ATOMS: atom_id res chain seq x y z
N MET A 1 -1.39 -12.14 -5.87
CA MET A 1 -0.99 -11.98 -7.29
C MET A 1 -0.03 -10.79 -7.42
N ILE A 2 1.10 -10.96 -8.10
CA ILE A 2 2.02 -9.86 -8.41
C ILE A 2 1.66 -9.32 -9.80
N PRO A 3 1.50 -8.00 -10.01
CA PRO A 3 1.26 -7.42 -11.33
C PRO A 3 2.37 -7.77 -12.31
N VAL A 4 2.05 -7.87 -13.60
CA VAL A 4 3.01 -8.15 -14.69
C VAL A 4 2.96 -7.12 -15.81
N THR A 5 2.17 -6.06 -15.62
CA THR A 5 2.02 -4.95 -16.57
C THR A 5 2.28 -3.63 -15.86
N SER A 6 2.80 -2.65 -16.58
CA SER A 6 3.02 -1.31 -16.04
C SER A 6 1.69 -0.60 -15.75
N PRO A 7 1.70 0.38 -14.82
CA PRO A 7 0.52 1.17 -14.49
C PRO A 7 -0.03 1.91 -15.72
N ARG A 8 -1.36 1.97 -15.85
CA ARG A 8 -2.07 2.75 -16.87
C ARG A 8 -3.05 3.71 -16.22
N GLU A 9 -3.01 4.99 -16.59
CA GLU A 9 -3.86 6.05 -15.99
C GLU A 9 -5.36 5.76 -16.06
N GLU A 10 -5.82 5.00 -17.06
CA GLU A 10 -7.21 4.53 -17.17
C GLU A 10 -7.68 3.70 -15.95
N ASN A 11 -6.76 3.09 -15.21
CA ASN A 11 -7.03 2.29 -14.02
C ASN A 11 -6.87 3.08 -12.71
N ARG A 12 -6.81 4.41 -12.76
CA ARG A 12 -6.66 5.24 -11.56
C ARG A 12 -7.91 5.18 -10.68
N ILE A 13 -7.72 4.76 -9.43
CA ILE A 13 -8.73 4.78 -8.38
C ILE A 13 -8.53 6.04 -7.54
N PHE A 14 -9.64 6.72 -7.23
CA PHE A 14 -9.66 7.95 -6.47
C PHE A 14 -10.41 7.78 -5.15
N HIS A 15 -9.80 8.30 -4.09
CA HIS A 15 -10.46 8.62 -2.83
C HIS A 15 -11.04 10.04 -2.92
N PRO A 16 -12.21 10.32 -2.33
CA PRO A 16 -12.82 11.66 -2.34
C PRO A 16 -11.92 12.78 -1.82
N LEU A 17 -11.05 12.48 -0.85
CA LEU A 17 -10.08 13.44 -0.28
C LEU A 17 -8.84 13.68 -1.16
N GLY A 18 -8.78 13.15 -2.38
CA GLY A 18 -7.68 13.40 -3.33
C GLY A 18 -6.53 12.38 -3.30
N LEU A 19 -6.57 11.39 -2.39
CA LEU A 19 -5.68 10.24 -2.45
C LEU A 19 -6.01 9.41 -3.71
N SER A 20 -5.03 9.06 -4.53
CA SER A 20 -5.25 8.19 -5.69
C SER A 20 -4.09 7.24 -5.95
N PHE A 21 -4.39 6.16 -6.67
CA PHE A 21 -3.43 5.11 -7.03
C PHE A 21 -3.87 4.48 -8.36
N ILE A 22 -2.93 4.16 -9.24
CA ILE A 22 -3.25 3.37 -10.43
C ILE A 22 -3.31 1.90 -10.03
N ALA A 23 -4.49 1.29 -10.11
CA ALA A 23 -4.63 -0.12 -9.81
C ALA A 23 -4.07 -1.00 -10.93
N PRO A 24 -3.46 -2.15 -10.61
CA PRO A 24 -3.18 -3.17 -11.62
C PRO A 24 -4.47 -3.64 -12.32
N PRO A 25 -4.38 -4.16 -13.56
CA PRO A 25 -5.54 -4.73 -14.23
C PRO A 25 -6.23 -5.80 -13.38
N ASN A 26 -7.56 -5.80 -13.39
CA ASN A 26 -8.41 -6.70 -12.59
C ASN A 26 -8.29 -6.54 -11.07
N TRP A 27 -7.71 -5.44 -10.59
CA TRP A 27 -7.81 -5.05 -9.19
C TRP A 27 -8.92 -4.01 -9.03
N ASP A 28 -9.47 -3.94 -7.84
CA ASP A 28 -10.49 -2.97 -7.49
C ASP A 28 -10.36 -2.57 -6.03
N SER A 29 -10.96 -1.44 -5.66
CA SER A 29 -11.03 -1.09 -4.26
C SER A 29 -11.95 -2.05 -3.52
N ASN A 30 -11.46 -2.57 -2.39
CA ASN A 30 -12.26 -3.35 -1.46
C ASN A 30 -12.91 -2.47 -0.37
N LEU A 31 -12.64 -1.14 -0.37
CA LEU A 31 -13.30 -0.20 0.51
C LEU A 31 -14.61 0.28 -0.11
N ILE A 32 -15.63 0.36 0.73
CA ILE A 32 -16.86 1.03 0.39
C ILE A 32 -16.64 2.53 0.66
N MET A 33 -16.15 3.27 -0.35
CA MET A 33 -15.69 4.66 -0.21
C MET A 33 -16.74 5.61 0.41
N LYS A 34 -18.03 5.33 0.26
CA LYS A 34 -19.10 6.11 0.91
C LYS A 34 -19.05 6.08 2.45
N TYR A 35 -18.42 5.08 3.05
CA TYR A 35 -18.28 4.94 4.51
C TYR A 35 -16.89 5.32 5.03
N HIS A 36 -15.97 5.72 4.15
CA HIS A 36 -14.58 6.06 4.50
C HIS A 36 -14.22 7.44 3.96
N GLN A 37 -15.09 8.44 4.13
CA GLN A 37 -14.89 9.77 3.54
C GLN A 37 -14.06 10.71 4.44
N ASP A 38 -13.87 10.34 5.69
CA ASP A 38 -13.28 11.14 6.77
C ASP A 38 -11.74 11.02 6.82
N VAL A 39 -11.20 9.88 6.42
CA VAL A 39 -9.76 9.62 6.44
C VAL A 39 -9.29 9.16 5.06
N PRO A 40 -8.22 9.76 4.49
CA PRO A 40 -7.73 9.37 3.18
C PRO A 40 -7.15 7.95 3.23
N ARG A 41 -7.92 6.98 2.73
CA ARG A 41 -7.54 5.57 2.71
C ARG A 41 -7.90 4.92 1.38
N LEU A 42 -6.96 4.16 0.83
CA LEU A 42 -7.21 3.22 -0.25
C LEU A 42 -6.85 1.81 0.22
N SER A 43 -7.70 0.86 -0.13
CA SER A 43 -7.37 -0.57 -0.06
C SER A 43 -7.85 -1.21 -1.35
N VAL A 44 -6.94 -1.93 -2.01
CA VAL A 44 -7.09 -2.38 -3.39
C VAL A 44 -6.57 -3.81 -3.48
N ALA A 45 -7.38 -4.71 -4.06
CA ALA A 45 -7.05 -6.12 -4.17
C ALA A 45 -7.53 -6.69 -5.51
N PRO A 46 -6.99 -7.83 -5.98
CA PRO A 46 -7.52 -8.54 -7.14
C PRO A 46 -9.01 -8.86 -6.97
N ARG A 47 -9.82 -8.68 -8.04
CA ARG A 47 -11.27 -8.94 -8.03
C ARG A 47 -11.62 -10.41 -7.82
N ASN A 48 -10.69 -11.33 -8.07
CA ASN A 48 -11.00 -12.77 -8.06
C ASN A 48 -11.11 -13.33 -6.65
N ARG A 49 -12.33 -13.28 -6.10
CA ARG A 49 -12.72 -13.80 -4.78
C ARG A 49 -12.77 -15.34 -4.71
N LEU A 50 -12.50 -16.08 -5.79
CA LEU A 50 -12.58 -17.55 -5.77
C LEU A 50 -11.25 -18.26 -5.42
N MET A 51 -10.14 -17.53 -5.31
CA MET A 51 -8.80 -18.10 -4.99
C MET A 51 -8.23 -17.64 -3.64
N ILE A 52 -9.12 -17.55 -2.64
CA ILE A 52 -8.96 -16.90 -1.32
C ILE A 52 -7.76 -17.42 -0.50
N ARG A 53 -7.33 -18.67 -0.75
CA ARG A 53 -6.29 -19.32 0.06
C ARG A 53 -4.86 -19.20 -0.47
N TYR A 54 -4.60 -18.91 -1.74
CA TYR A 54 -3.22 -18.99 -2.26
C TYR A 54 -2.75 -17.80 -3.08
N GLN A 55 -3.65 -16.88 -3.45
CA GLN A 55 -3.29 -15.74 -4.32
C GLN A 55 -3.47 -14.38 -3.64
N ARG A 56 -3.29 -14.34 -2.31
CA ARG A 56 -3.41 -13.10 -1.53
C ARG A 56 -2.50 -12.00 -2.11
N ALA A 57 -3.11 -10.89 -2.45
CA ALA A 57 -2.44 -9.63 -2.72
C ALA A 57 -3.37 -8.52 -2.27
N ASN A 58 -2.83 -7.58 -1.52
CA ASN A 58 -3.59 -6.46 -1.00
C ASN A 58 -2.67 -5.25 -0.93
N PHE A 59 -3.07 -4.17 -1.56
CA PHE A 59 -2.44 -2.87 -1.42
C PHE A 59 -3.25 -2.04 -0.42
N ASN A 60 -2.59 -1.38 0.52
CA ASN A 60 -3.22 -0.39 1.36
C ASN A 60 -2.38 0.89 1.36
N CYS A 61 -3.05 2.02 1.37
CA CYS A 61 -2.45 3.32 1.65
C CYS A 61 -3.38 4.08 2.60
N MET A 62 -2.86 4.56 3.72
CA MET A 62 -3.62 5.35 4.67
C MET A 62 -2.76 6.36 5.39
N GLN A 63 -3.35 7.48 5.76
CA GLN A 63 -2.76 8.38 6.74
C GLN A 63 -2.78 7.74 8.12
N ILE A 64 -1.71 7.95 8.89
CA ILE A 64 -1.57 7.52 10.29
C ILE A 64 -1.10 8.72 11.13
N ASN A 65 -1.33 8.67 12.44
CA ASN A 65 -0.85 9.73 13.33
C ASN A 65 0.68 9.72 13.41
N GLN A 66 1.25 8.56 13.75
CA GLN A 66 2.69 8.34 13.82
C GLN A 66 2.99 6.84 13.68
N PRO A 67 4.14 6.45 13.10
CA PRO A 67 4.59 5.07 13.11
C PRO A 67 5.02 4.62 14.52
N GLU A 68 5.00 3.31 14.75
CA GLU A 68 5.59 2.75 15.97
C GLU A 68 7.12 2.82 15.89
N GLN A 69 7.78 3.06 17.02
CA GLN A 69 9.24 3.18 17.07
C GLN A 69 9.94 1.89 16.62
N GLU A 70 9.35 0.73 16.91
CA GLU A 70 9.85 -0.56 16.47
C GLU A 70 9.75 -0.76 14.95
N GLU A 71 8.72 -0.21 14.29
CA GLU A 71 8.63 -0.25 12.83
C GLU A 71 9.75 0.57 12.20
N LEU A 72 10.02 1.77 12.75
CA LEU A 72 11.09 2.63 12.27
C LEU A 72 12.47 1.99 12.47
N SER A 73 12.74 1.41 13.65
CA SER A 73 14.06 0.82 13.95
C SER A 73 14.38 -0.42 13.11
N LYS A 74 13.36 -1.15 12.65
CA LYS A 74 13.48 -2.33 11.78
C LYS A 74 13.42 -2.00 10.29
N SER A 75 13.31 -0.73 9.93
CA SER A 75 13.17 -0.29 8.55
C SER A 75 14.44 0.41 8.06
N GLN A 76 14.69 0.27 6.77
CA GLN A 76 15.74 1.01 6.08
C GLN A 76 15.19 2.40 5.72
N GLN A 77 15.98 3.45 6.00
CA GLN A 77 15.66 4.80 5.55
C GLN A 77 15.87 4.92 4.03
N VAL A 78 14.89 5.52 3.35
CA VAL A 78 14.88 5.76 1.90
C VAL A 78 14.24 7.14 1.61
N GLN A 79 14.18 7.52 0.34
CA GLN A 79 13.34 8.61 -0.12
C GLN A 79 12.22 8.07 -0.99
N PHE A 80 11.03 8.63 -0.86
CA PHE A 80 9.88 8.29 -1.68
C PHE A 80 9.21 9.57 -2.17
N GLN A 81 9.14 9.75 -3.49
CA GLN A 81 8.64 10.98 -4.14
C GLN A 81 9.25 12.28 -3.56
N GLY A 82 10.54 12.24 -3.19
CA GLY A 82 11.27 13.38 -2.60
C GLY A 82 11.08 13.56 -1.10
N PHE A 83 10.28 12.72 -0.42
CA PHE A 83 10.05 12.80 1.02
C PHE A 83 10.84 11.74 1.79
N PRO A 84 11.22 12.03 3.05
CA PRO A 84 11.78 11.02 3.94
C PRO A 84 10.83 9.84 4.12
N ALA A 85 11.35 8.63 3.96
CA ALA A 85 10.58 7.43 4.11
C ALA A 85 11.39 6.29 4.73
N PHE A 86 10.69 5.26 5.20
CA PHE A 86 11.27 4.09 5.81
C PHE A 86 10.59 2.87 5.23
N GLU A 87 11.37 1.91 4.76
CA GLU A 87 10.82 0.70 4.16
C GLU A 87 11.35 -0.58 4.79
N ARG A 88 10.50 -1.60 4.76
CA ARG A 88 10.88 -2.96 5.10
C ARG A 88 10.03 -3.95 4.34
N MET A 89 10.60 -5.11 4.10
CA MET A 89 9.90 -6.30 3.64
C MET A 89 10.12 -7.41 4.66
N TYR A 90 9.06 -8.06 5.11
CA TYR A 90 9.17 -9.13 6.10
C TYR A 90 8.14 -10.23 5.86
N VAL A 91 8.48 -11.45 6.26
CA VAL A 91 7.54 -12.58 6.30
C VAL A 91 6.68 -12.42 7.54
N TRP A 92 5.41 -12.09 7.36
CA TRP A 92 4.44 -11.95 8.46
C TRP A 92 3.96 -13.30 8.96
N ARG A 93 3.80 -14.26 8.05
CA ARG A 93 3.40 -15.63 8.35
C ARG A 93 4.20 -16.59 7.48
N LYS A 94 4.84 -17.56 8.13
CA LYS A 94 5.47 -18.70 7.45
C LYS A 94 4.42 -19.71 7.02
N ASP A 95 4.74 -20.51 6.01
CA ASP A 95 3.85 -21.57 5.54
C ASP A 95 3.47 -22.54 6.67
N SER A 96 2.18 -22.88 6.75
CA SER A 96 1.67 -23.89 7.68
C SER A 96 0.51 -24.65 7.06
N PHE A 97 0.17 -25.82 7.63
CA PHE A 97 -0.84 -26.73 7.08
C PHE A 97 -2.18 -26.05 6.73
N ASP A 98 -2.66 -25.14 7.58
CA ASP A 98 -3.94 -24.45 7.40
C ASP A 98 -3.82 -23.03 6.83
N ALA A 99 -2.60 -22.51 6.70
CA ALA A 99 -2.39 -21.13 6.34
C ALA A 99 -1.23 -20.94 5.35
N PRO A 100 -1.52 -20.37 4.17
CA PRO A 100 -0.46 -20.02 3.22
C PRO A 100 0.51 -19.01 3.84
N PRO A 101 1.75 -18.96 3.35
CA PRO A 101 2.69 -17.92 3.73
C PRO A 101 2.20 -16.55 3.28
N CYS A 102 2.61 -15.53 4.03
CA CYS A 102 2.31 -14.14 3.72
C CYS A 102 3.50 -13.25 4.07
N SER A 103 3.91 -12.44 3.10
CA SER A 103 4.93 -11.41 3.28
C SER A 103 4.32 -10.03 3.08
N ILE A 104 4.84 -9.05 3.82
CA ILE A 104 4.34 -7.69 3.83
C ILE A 104 5.49 -6.75 3.51
N TYR A 105 5.32 -5.97 2.46
CA TYR A 105 6.09 -4.76 2.24
C TYR A 105 5.40 -3.63 3.00
N CYS A 106 6.16 -2.85 3.75
CA CYS A 106 5.70 -1.66 4.44
C CYS A 106 6.60 -0.48 4.05
N LEU A 107 5.98 0.63 3.67
CA LEU A 107 6.61 1.91 3.39
C LEU A 107 5.91 2.97 4.24
N LEU A 108 6.68 3.59 5.12
CA LEU A 108 6.25 4.69 5.98
C LEU A 108 6.81 5.99 5.40
N VAL A 109 5.95 6.94 5.06
CA VAL A 109 6.35 8.19 4.41
C VAL A 109 6.00 9.35 5.34
N ASN A 110 6.98 10.21 5.63
CA ASN A 110 6.74 11.48 6.32
C ASN A 110 6.65 12.60 5.30
N ARG A 111 5.43 13.06 5.02
CA ARG A 111 5.18 14.16 4.10
C ARG A 111 4.84 15.41 4.90
N ASN A 112 5.84 16.26 5.14
CA ASN A 112 5.71 17.54 5.85
C ASN A 112 5.02 17.39 7.22
N GLY A 113 5.44 16.41 8.01
CA GLY A 113 4.88 16.14 9.34
C GLY A 113 3.65 15.22 9.33
N GLN A 114 3.08 14.90 8.17
CA GLN A 114 2.00 13.91 8.05
C GLN A 114 2.55 12.54 7.71
N TRP A 115 2.21 11.54 8.51
CA TRP A 115 2.64 10.17 8.30
C TRP A 115 1.66 9.37 7.46
N TRP A 116 2.21 8.61 6.53
CA TRP A 116 1.47 7.72 5.65
C TRP A 116 2.05 6.32 5.74
N ARG A 117 1.16 5.33 5.84
CA ARG A 117 1.52 3.91 5.75
C ARG A 117 1.02 3.35 4.44
N ILE A 118 1.95 2.80 3.67
CA ILE A 118 1.67 2.06 2.45
C ILE A 118 2.08 0.61 2.71
N THR A 119 1.17 -0.33 2.50
CA THR A 119 1.48 -1.76 2.61
C THR A 119 1.14 -2.51 1.34
N TYR A 120 1.94 -3.52 1.04
CA TYR A 120 1.63 -4.50 0.01
C TYR A 120 1.84 -5.91 0.54
N GLU A 121 0.75 -6.66 0.62
CA GLU A 121 0.73 -8.06 1.05
C GLU A 121 0.92 -8.99 -0.15
N ILE A 122 1.68 -10.06 0.04
CA ILE A 122 1.90 -11.10 -0.98
C ILE A 122 1.73 -12.46 -0.31
N GLY A 123 0.84 -13.29 -0.86
CA GLY A 123 0.60 -14.68 -0.44
C GLY A 123 1.72 -15.64 -0.84
N LYS A 124 2.97 -15.30 -0.54
CA LYS A 124 4.15 -16.17 -0.65
C LYS A 124 5.24 -15.69 0.31
N GLU A 125 6.18 -16.54 0.66
CA GLU A 125 7.38 -16.11 1.38
C GLU A 125 8.30 -15.35 0.43
N THR A 126 8.63 -14.11 0.79
CA THR A 126 9.61 -13.30 0.08
C THR A 126 10.06 -12.14 0.97
N THR A 127 11.34 -11.81 0.88
CA THR A 127 11.97 -10.70 1.59
C THR A 127 12.33 -9.55 0.65
N THR A 128 11.89 -9.63 -0.61
CA THR A 128 12.15 -8.61 -1.61
C THR A 128 10.83 -8.12 -2.20
N LEU A 129 10.69 -6.80 -2.34
CA LEU A 129 9.57 -6.22 -3.08
C LEU A 129 9.73 -6.57 -4.57
N PRO A 130 8.71 -7.11 -5.25
CA PRO A 130 8.74 -7.28 -6.69
C PRO A 130 8.95 -5.91 -7.37
N SER A 131 9.95 -5.80 -8.26
CA SER A 131 10.37 -4.52 -8.85
C SER A 131 9.22 -3.71 -9.46
N ILE A 132 8.32 -4.38 -10.18
CA ILE A 132 7.12 -3.78 -10.79
C ILE A 132 6.25 -3.01 -9.78
N MET A 133 6.23 -3.42 -8.52
CA MET A 133 5.41 -2.74 -7.50
C MET A 133 5.93 -1.33 -7.18
N ARG A 134 7.23 -1.05 -7.43
CA ARG A 134 7.77 0.30 -7.32
C ARG A 134 7.06 1.25 -8.29
N GLU A 135 6.92 0.84 -9.55
CA GLU A 135 6.20 1.64 -10.57
C GLU A 135 4.78 1.95 -10.12
N TYR A 136 4.09 0.98 -9.52
CA TYR A 136 2.76 1.19 -8.96
C TYR A 136 2.76 2.17 -7.79
N PHE A 137 3.66 2.03 -6.81
CA PHE A 137 3.75 2.95 -5.68
C PHE A 137 4.04 4.37 -6.13
N ASP A 138 4.90 4.55 -7.13
CA ASP A 138 5.23 5.87 -7.67
C ASP A 138 4.01 6.59 -8.29
N THR A 139 2.93 5.86 -8.59
CA THR A 139 1.66 6.45 -9.08
C THR A 139 0.76 7.01 -7.99
N ILE A 140 1.09 6.78 -6.71
CA ILE A 140 0.35 7.30 -5.57
C ILE A 140 0.36 8.82 -5.64
N ARG A 141 -0.82 9.43 -5.58
CA ARG A 141 -0.96 10.88 -5.38
C ARG A 141 -1.61 11.09 -4.03
N PHE A 142 -0.94 11.79 -3.14
CA PHE A 142 -1.47 12.14 -1.83
C PHE A 142 -2.43 13.34 -1.93
N PRO A 143 -3.40 13.45 -1.01
CA PRO A 143 -4.19 14.66 -0.83
C PRO A 143 -3.31 15.92 -0.74
N PRO A 144 -3.82 17.10 -1.14
CA PRO A 144 -3.17 18.35 -0.76
C PRO A 144 -3.05 18.43 0.77
N LEU A 145 -2.00 19.06 1.28
CA LEU A 145 -1.95 19.37 2.70
C LEU A 145 -3.18 20.23 3.02
N SER A 146 -3.93 19.86 4.05
CA SER A 146 -4.94 20.75 4.62
C SER A 146 -4.25 22.09 4.89
N LYS A 147 -4.67 23.14 4.18
CA LYS A 147 -4.15 24.49 4.42
C LYS A 147 -4.27 24.75 5.92
N GLU A 148 -3.18 25.16 6.54
CA GLU A 148 -3.25 25.74 7.88
C GLU A 148 -4.37 26.79 7.85
N VAL A 149 -5.34 26.62 8.74
CA VAL A 149 -6.24 27.72 9.08
C VAL A 149 -5.35 28.71 9.82
N VAL A 150 -4.85 29.71 9.08
CA VAL A 150 -4.19 30.89 9.65
C VAL A 150 -5.21 31.69 10.43
#